data_AF-A0A950KME0-F1
#
_entry.id   AF-A0A950KME0-F1
#
_cell.length_a   1.000
_cell.length_b   1.000
_cell.length_c   1.000
_cell.angle_alpha   90.00
_cell.angle_beta   90.00
_cell.angle_gamma   90.00
#
_symmetry.space_group_name_H-M   'P 1'
#
loop_
_entity.id
_entity.type
_entity.pdbx_description
1 polymer ?
#
loop_
_entity_poly.entity_id
_entity_poly.type
_entity_poly.pdbx_seq_one_letter_code
_entity_poly.pdbx_strand_id
1 'polypeptide(L)'
;MLAGVGAIVAVEESSTTSRAPPEPPPRPIPKPLPPHGKVLLDAYYDSPAYSSRTAAIQAAYAAAAARNAVLECRAGRVYSLDTAALQLQPATPITIEGNGATFRSNWGKPRCIDFMRTVDYQTFHDIDIRDLIFDANHHTSPTAASAVGNVMSGGGIHSQRINATRITLRRCKWINVPYGTTGSYSCFALQSLHAP
;
A
#
# COMPACT_ATOMS: atom_id res chain seq x y z
N MET A 1 77.39 34.38 -15.34
CA MET A 1 76.56 33.38 -14.63
C MET A 1 75.11 33.78 -14.81
N LEU A 2 74.33 32.93 -15.49
CA LEU A 2 72.90 33.09 -15.71
C LEU A 2 72.12 32.85 -14.40
N ALA A 3 71.06 33.63 -14.16
CA ALA A 3 69.92 33.20 -13.37
C ALA A 3 68.65 33.85 -13.96
N GLY A 4 67.79 33.00 -14.51
CA GLY A 4 66.60 33.38 -15.28
C GLY A 4 65.43 33.82 -14.42
N VAL A 5 64.67 34.77 -14.95
CA VAL A 5 63.38 35.22 -14.44
C VAL A 5 62.32 34.22 -14.87
N GLY A 6 61.74 33.49 -13.91
CA GLY A 6 60.60 32.61 -14.14
C GLY A 6 59.30 33.41 -14.16
N ALA A 7 58.65 33.49 -15.32
CA ALA A 7 57.29 34.01 -15.43
C ALA A 7 56.29 32.94 -14.96
N ILE A 8 55.42 33.28 -14.01
CA ILE A 8 54.28 32.47 -13.63
C ILE A 8 53.18 32.72 -14.66
N VAL A 9 52.87 31.71 -15.46
CA VAL A 9 51.70 31.71 -16.34
C VAL A 9 50.48 31.39 -15.49
N ALA A 10 49.57 32.35 -15.34
CA ALA A 10 48.24 32.09 -14.79
C ALA A 10 47.43 31.33 -15.86
N VAL A 11 47.07 30.10 -15.56
CA VAL A 11 46.09 29.34 -16.35
C VAL A 11 44.72 29.76 -15.87
N GLU A 12 44.00 30.52 -16.68
CA GLU A 12 42.61 30.89 -16.43
C GLU A 12 41.73 29.68 -16.80
N GLU A 13 41.34 28.88 -15.80
CA GLU A 13 40.35 27.82 -15.99
C GLU A 13 38.98 28.44 -16.26
N SER A 14 38.64 28.53 -17.55
CA SER A 14 37.32 28.93 -18.02
C SER A 14 36.31 27.82 -17.67
N SER A 15 35.69 27.95 -16.50
CA SER A 15 34.62 27.07 -16.03
C SER A 15 33.32 27.42 -16.74
N THR A 16 33.10 26.78 -17.89
CA THR A 16 31.80 26.80 -18.58
C THR A 16 30.79 25.99 -17.76
N THR A 17 30.06 26.67 -16.86
CA THR A 17 28.92 26.10 -16.17
C THR A 17 27.79 25.91 -17.19
N SER A 18 27.75 24.71 -17.79
CA SER A 18 26.62 24.26 -18.61
C SER A 18 25.38 24.19 -17.72
N ARG A 19 24.56 25.24 -17.76
CA ARG A 19 23.30 25.31 -17.02
C ARG A 19 22.34 24.30 -17.65
N ALA A 20 22.09 23.21 -16.92
CA ALA A 20 21.07 22.24 -17.31
C ALA A 20 19.73 22.98 -17.59
N PRO A 21 18.99 22.60 -18.65
CA PRO A 21 17.70 23.20 -18.94
C PRO A 21 16.78 23.13 -17.72
N PRO A 22 15.95 24.16 -17.45
CA PRO A 22 14.98 24.09 -16.36
C PRO A 22 14.08 22.88 -16.56
N GLU A 23 13.94 22.08 -15.49
CA GLU A 23 13.06 20.91 -15.50
C GLU A 23 11.64 21.36 -15.87
N PRO A 24 10.95 20.68 -16.81
CA PRO A 24 9.59 21.03 -17.17
C PRO A 24 8.68 20.97 -15.94
N PRO A 25 7.69 21.87 -15.82
CA PRO A 25 6.77 21.85 -14.69
C PRO A 25 6.09 20.49 -14.57
N PRO A 26 5.91 19.96 -13.34
CA PRO A 26 5.27 18.67 -13.14
C PRO A 26 3.87 18.69 -13.75
N ARG A 27 3.56 17.68 -14.57
CA ARG A 27 2.22 17.57 -15.17
C ARG A 27 1.18 17.45 -14.06
N PRO A 28 0.04 18.18 -14.14
CA PRO A 28 -1.06 17.98 -13.21
C PRO A 28 -1.47 16.52 -13.20
N ILE A 29 -1.47 15.89 -12.02
CA ILE A 29 -1.92 14.51 -11.90
C ILE A 29 -3.45 14.53 -12.04
N PRO A 30 -4.06 13.80 -13.01
CA PRO A 30 -5.50 13.79 -13.21
C PRO A 30 -6.25 13.45 -11.92
N LYS A 31 -7.34 14.16 -11.62
CA LYS A 31 -8.18 13.85 -10.47
C LYS A 31 -8.81 12.46 -10.64
N PRO A 32 -8.98 11.68 -9.56
CA PRO A 32 -9.62 10.38 -9.65
C PRO A 32 -11.04 10.50 -10.19
N LEU A 33 -11.45 9.55 -11.03
CA LEU A 33 -12.83 9.48 -11.50
C LEU A 33 -13.76 9.13 -10.33
N PRO A 34 -14.91 9.80 -10.16
CA PRO A 34 -15.86 9.44 -9.12
C PRO A 34 -16.34 7.98 -9.27
N PRO A 35 -16.65 7.28 -8.17
CA PRO A 35 -17.15 5.90 -8.27
C PRO A 35 -18.52 5.79 -8.96
N HIS A 36 -18.74 4.74 -9.74
CA HIS A 36 -19.98 4.43 -10.47
C HIS A 36 -20.88 3.43 -9.72
N GLY A 37 -21.33 3.82 -8.52
CA GLY A 37 -22.26 3.03 -7.70
C GLY A 37 -21.58 2.19 -6.62
N LYS A 38 -22.25 1.12 -6.18
CA LYS A 38 -21.83 0.31 -5.02
C LYS A 38 -21.89 -1.19 -5.33
N VAL A 39 -20.96 -1.93 -4.75
CA VAL A 39 -20.96 -3.40 -4.66
C VAL A 39 -21.00 -3.75 -3.18
N LEU A 40 -22.08 -4.41 -2.76
CA LEU A 40 -22.25 -4.80 -1.36
C LEU A 40 -21.41 -6.05 -1.06
N LEU A 41 -20.67 -6.00 0.06
CA LEU A 41 -19.89 -7.11 0.57
C LEU A 41 -20.72 -7.95 1.55
N ASP A 42 -21.31 -9.03 1.06
CA ASP A 42 -22.18 -9.93 1.84
C ASP A 42 -21.48 -11.17 2.43
N ALA A 43 -20.18 -11.27 2.21
CA ALA A 43 -19.33 -12.38 2.67
C ALA A 43 -18.79 -12.19 4.12
N TYR A 44 -19.67 -11.90 5.08
CA TYR A 44 -19.30 -11.73 6.50
C TYR A 44 -19.20 -13.07 7.26
N TYR A 45 -18.61 -13.04 8.46
CA TYR A 45 -18.27 -14.19 9.30
C TYR A 45 -19.46 -15.14 9.53
N ASP A 46 -20.61 -14.63 9.96
CA ASP A 46 -21.80 -15.47 10.21
C ASP A 46 -22.64 -15.79 8.95
N SER A 47 -22.17 -15.40 7.75
CA SER A 47 -22.91 -15.68 6.51
C SER A 47 -22.72 -17.15 6.09
N PRO A 48 -23.79 -17.95 5.97
CA PRO A 48 -23.69 -19.35 5.54
C PRO A 48 -23.51 -19.50 4.02
N ALA A 49 -23.61 -18.41 3.26
CA ALA A 49 -23.70 -18.44 1.80
C ALA A 49 -22.37 -18.76 1.10
N TYR A 50 -21.24 -18.80 1.82
CA TYR A 50 -19.92 -18.93 1.22
C TYR A 50 -19.08 -20.01 1.89
N SER A 51 -18.57 -20.94 1.08
CA SER A 51 -17.64 -21.98 1.53
C SER A 51 -16.23 -21.43 1.84
N SER A 52 -15.83 -20.33 1.19
CA SER A 52 -14.61 -19.57 1.51
C SER A 52 -14.92 -18.07 1.54
N ARG A 53 -14.80 -17.47 2.73
CA ARG A 53 -15.09 -16.04 2.95
C ARG A 53 -14.05 -15.15 2.29
N THR A 54 -12.76 -15.47 2.43
CA THR A 54 -11.67 -14.72 1.77
C THR A 54 -11.88 -14.65 0.26
N ALA A 55 -12.22 -15.78 -0.38
CA ALA A 55 -12.41 -15.81 -1.83
C ALA A 55 -13.61 -14.96 -2.26
N ALA A 56 -14.70 -15.01 -1.50
CA ALA A 56 -15.87 -14.17 -1.76
C ALA A 56 -15.59 -12.67 -1.53
N ILE A 57 -14.79 -12.32 -0.50
CA ILE A 57 -14.34 -10.95 -0.26
C ILE A 57 -13.47 -10.45 -1.42
N GLN A 58 -12.50 -11.26 -1.88
CA GLN A 58 -11.65 -10.93 -3.02
C GLN A 58 -12.46 -10.76 -4.32
N ALA A 59 -13.48 -11.60 -4.53
CA ALA A 59 -14.36 -11.51 -5.70
C ALA A 59 -15.22 -10.24 -5.69
N ALA A 60 -15.78 -9.86 -4.53
CA ALA A 60 -16.54 -8.62 -4.38
C ALA A 60 -15.64 -7.39 -4.62
N TYR A 61 -14.41 -7.42 -4.12
CA TYR A 61 -13.40 -6.41 -4.44
C TYR A 61 -13.15 -6.32 -5.95
N ALA A 62 -12.90 -7.45 -6.62
CA ALA A 62 -12.64 -7.47 -8.06
C ALA A 62 -13.83 -6.92 -8.86
N ALA A 63 -15.06 -7.23 -8.45
CA ALA A 63 -16.28 -6.69 -9.06
C ALA A 63 -16.43 -5.17 -8.85
N ALA A 64 -16.10 -4.67 -7.66
CA ALA A 64 -16.12 -3.24 -7.37
C ALA A 64 -15.05 -2.49 -8.20
N ALA A 65 -13.82 -3.01 -8.19
CA ALA A 65 -12.70 -2.49 -8.96
C ALA A 65 -12.99 -2.41 -10.47
N ALA A 66 -13.49 -3.50 -11.06
CA ALA A 66 -13.81 -3.58 -12.49
C ALA A 66 -14.89 -2.56 -12.92
N ARG A 67 -15.71 -2.10 -11.99
CA ARG A 67 -16.79 -1.14 -12.22
C ARG A 67 -16.44 0.27 -11.75
N ASN A 68 -15.25 0.49 -11.21
CA ASN A 68 -14.91 1.70 -10.46
C ASN A 68 -16.02 2.04 -9.44
N ALA A 69 -16.51 1.06 -8.69
CA ALA A 69 -17.58 1.20 -7.71
C ALA A 69 -17.04 1.19 -6.28
N VAL A 70 -17.85 1.64 -5.32
CA VAL A 70 -17.54 1.51 -3.90
C VAL A 70 -17.77 0.07 -3.45
N LEU A 71 -16.78 -0.56 -2.84
CA LEU A 71 -16.97 -1.79 -2.07
C LEU A 71 -17.57 -1.42 -0.71
N GLU A 72 -18.86 -1.68 -0.52
CA GLU A 72 -19.61 -1.32 0.67
C GLU A 72 -19.70 -2.51 1.63
N CYS A 73 -19.18 -2.35 2.84
CA CYS A 73 -19.35 -3.31 3.91
C CYS A 73 -20.71 -3.10 4.59
N ARG A 74 -21.36 -4.19 5.01
CA ARG A 74 -22.50 -4.13 5.93
C ARG A 74 -22.05 -3.62 7.28
N ALA A 75 -22.80 -2.67 7.82
CA ALA A 75 -22.44 -1.98 9.05
C ALA A 75 -22.19 -2.95 10.23
N GLY A 76 -21.08 -2.73 10.94
CA GLY A 76 -20.70 -3.48 12.15
C GLY A 76 -20.41 -4.98 11.96
N ARG A 77 -20.36 -5.49 10.72
CA ARG A 77 -20.08 -6.91 10.47
C ARG A 77 -18.61 -7.24 10.55
N VAL A 78 -18.30 -8.49 10.85
CA VAL A 78 -16.94 -9.03 10.82
C VAL A 78 -16.73 -9.78 9.52
N TYR A 79 -15.63 -9.51 8.82
CA TYR A 79 -15.21 -10.17 7.59
C TYR A 79 -13.94 -10.94 7.87
N SER A 80 -14.03 -12.27 7.76
CA SER A 80 -12.92 -13.18 8.05
C SER A 80 -12.02 -13.35 6.83
N LEU A 81 -10.76 -13.00 6.98
CA LEU A 81 -9.69 -13.18 6.00
C LEU A 81 -8.87 -14.41 6.39
N ASP A 82 -9.52 -15.58 6.32
CA ASP A 82 -9.05 -16.84 6.90
C ASP A 82 -7.85 -17.44 6.13
N THR A 83 -7.78 -17.20 4.83
CA THR A 83 -6.79 -17.87 3.97
C THR A 83 -5.68 -16.93 3.51
N ALA A 84 -6.01 -15.65 3.32
CA ALA A 84 -5.11 -14.58 2.89
C ALA A 84 -5.69 -13.21 3.23
N ALA A 85 -4.84 -12.17 3.23
CA ALA A 85 -5.28 -10.77 3.24
C ALA A 85 -6.10 -10.43 1.97
N LEU A 86 -6.90 -9.36 2.01
CA LEU A 86 -7.48 -8.78 0.80
C LEU A 86 -6.35 -8.21 -0.09
N GLN A 87 -6.27 -8.67 -1.33
CA GLN A 87 -5.18 -8.34 -2.25
C GLN A 87 -5.61 -7.22 -3.21
N LEU A 88 -5.15 -6.00 -2.91
CA LEU A 88 -5.35 -4.85 -3.78
C LEU A 88 -4.44 -4.98 -5.00
N GLN A 89 -5.02 -4.78 -6.18
CA GLN A 89 -4.33 -4.87 -7.46
C GLN A 89 -3.71 -3.53 -7.87
N PRO A 90 -2.61 -3.57 -8.62
CA PRO A 90 -1.94 -2.37 -9.13
C PRO A 90 -2.83 -1.64 -10.13
N ALA A 91 -2.63 -0.34 -10.27
CA ALA A 91 -3.35 0.53 -11.21
C ALA A 91 -4.89 0.41 -11.16
N THR A 92 -5.43 0.03 -9.99
CA THR A 92 -6.87 -0.26 -9.81
C THR A 92 -7.43 0.65 -8.72
N PRO A 93 -8.05 1.78 -9.09
CA PRO A 93 -8.73 2.65 -8.13
C PRO A 93 -9.80 1.89 -7.37
N ILE A 94 -9.93 2.15 -6.07
CA ILE A 94 -10.99 1.54 -5.27
C ILE A 94 -11.35 2.42 -4.08
N THR A 95 -12.64 2.44 -3.75
CA THR A 95 -13.12 2.93 -2.46
C THR A 95 -13.69 1.77 -1.66
N ILE A 96 -13.23 1.59 -0.43
CA ILE A 96 -13.78 0.63 0.52
C ILE A 96 -14.46 1.40 1.66
N GLU A 97 -15.78 1.25 1.76
CA GLU A 97 -16.60 1.87 2.79
C GLU A 97 -16.96 0.83 3.86
N GLY A 98 -16.28 0.93 5.00
CA GLY A 98 -16.35 -0.06 6.07
C GLY A 98 -17.62 0.01 6.91
N ASN A 99 -18.27 1.18 7.06
CA ASN A 99 -19.46 1.34 7.90
C ASN A 99 -19.31 0.77 9.33
N GLY A 100 -18.12 0.88 9.93
CA GLY A 100 -17.79 0.33 11.24
C GLY A 100 -17.57 -1.20 11.24
N ALA A 101 -17.48 -1.83 10.08
CA ALA A 101 -17.15 -3.25 9.96
C ALA A 101 -15.71 -3.55 10.38
N THR A 102 -15.46 -4.82 10.66
CA THR A 102 -14.15 -5.35 11.02
C THR A 102 -13.63 -6.27 9.95
N PHE A 103 -12.46 -5.98 9.37
CA PHE A 103 -11.66 -6.98 8.67
C PHE A 103 -10.78 -7.67 9.69
N ARG A 104 -10.96 -8.98 9.83
CA ARG A 104 -10.22 -9.80 10.80
C ARG A 104 -9.29 -10.73 10.04
N SER A 105 -7.99 -10.64 10.29
CA SER A 105 -7.04 -11.60 9.74
C SER A 105 -7.04 -12.93 10.49
N ASN A 106 -6.52 -13.97 9.86
CA ASN A 106 -6.34 -15.26 10.52
C ASN A 106 -5.13 -15.27 11.48
N TRP A 107 -5.20 -16.20 12.43
CA TRP A 107 -4.09 -16.61 13.27
C TRP A 107 -2.87 -17.00 12.43
N GLY A 108 -1.71 -16.40 12.72
CA GLY A 108 -0.45 -16.68 12.03
C GLY A 108 -0.19 -15.88 10.75
N LYS A 109 -1.15 -15.07 10.27
CA LYS A 109 -0.96 -14.15 9.13
C LYS A 109 -1.59 -12.79 9.44
N PRO A 110 -0.90 -11.90 10.17
CA PRO A 110 -1.48 -10.69 10.75
C PRO A 110 -1.62 -9.54 9.75
N ARG A 111 -2.19 -9.81 8.56
CA ARG A 111 -2.43 -8.81 7.51
C ARG A 111 -3.88 -8.90 7.04
N CYS A 112 -4.56 -7.75 7.05
CA CYS A 112 -5.92 -7.63 6.54
C CYS A 112 -5.93 -7.18 5.08
N ILE A 113 -4.95 -6.36 4.67
CA ILE A 113 -4.81 -5.87 3.30
C ILE A 113 -3.36 -6.01 2.84
N ASP A 114 -3.19 -6.51 1.62
CA ASP A 114 -1.92 -6.54 0.92
C ASP A 114 -2.01 -5.78 -0.41
N PHE A 115 -1.06 -4.88 -0.66
CA PHE A 115 -0.78 -4.40 -2.02
C PHE A 115 -0.10 -5.54 -2.78
N MET A 116 -0.86 -6.20 -3.65
CA MET A 116 -0.39 -7.34 -4.43
C MET A 116 0.36 -6.85 -5.66
N ARG A 117 1.66 -7.08 -5.69
CA ARG A 117 2.51 -6.70 -6.82
C ARG A 117 3.07 -7.92 -7.55
N THR A 118 3.34 -7.76 -8.84
CA THR A 118 4.04 -8.76 -9.66
C THR A 118 5.47 -8.35 -10.01
N VAL A 119 5.81 -7.07 -9.84
CA VAL A 119 7.14 -6.50 -10.11
C VAL A 119 7.50 -5.44 -9.07
N ASP A 120 8.76 -5.03 -9.02
CA ASP A 120 9.22 -3.91 -8.20
C ASP A 120 8.68 -2.57 -8.74
N TYR A 121 8.46 -1.60 -7.84
CA TYR A 121 7.98 -0.24 -8.15
C TYR A 121 6.63 -0.19 -8.88
N GLN A 122 5.82 -1.24 -8.75
CA GLN A 122 4.48 -1.23 -9.32
C GLN A 122 3.63 -0.13 -8.66
N THR A 123 2.81 0.54 -9.45
CA THR A 123 2.07 1.73 -9.01
C THR A 123 0.68 1.36 -8.51
N PHE A 124 0.38 1.85 -7.31
CA PHE A 124 -0.95 1.85 -6.70
C PHE A 124 -1.41 3.29 -6.54
N HIS A 125 -2.63 3.56 -6.98
CA HIS A 125 -3.20 4.89 -6.92
C HIS A 125 -4.69 4.87 -6.62
N ASP A 126 -5.19 5.96 -6.04
CA ASP A 126 -6.62 6.21 -5.88
C ASP A 126 -7.34 5.16 -5.04
N ILE A 127 -6.74 4.87 -3.88
CA ILE A 127 -7.26 3.90 -2.92
C ILE A 127 -7.77 4.69 -1.71
N ASP A 128 -9.07 4.70 -1.49
CA ASP A 128 -9.73 5.31 -0.32
C ASP A 128 -10.33 4.19 0.54
N ILE A 129 -9.86 4.03 1.77
CA ILE A 129 -10.42 3.08 2.73
C ILE A 129 -10.90 3.87 3.93
N ARG A 130 -12.17 3.68 4.29
CA ARG A 130 -12.79 4.45 5.36
C ARG A 130 -13.68 3.63 6.27
N ASP A 131 -13.81 4.10 7.51
CA ASP A 131 -14.76 3.57 8.50
C ASP A 131 -14.60 2.07 8.76
N LEU A 132 -13.35 1.58 8.75
CA LEU A 132 -13.04 0.16 8.85
C LEU A 132 -12.17 -0.13 10.07
N ILE A 133 -12.53 -1.17 10.82
CA ILE A 133 -11.70 -1.73 11.89
C ILE A 133 -10.89 -2.86 11.29
N PHE A 134 -9.61 -2.89 11.62
CA PHE A 134 -8.70 -3.94 11.23
C PHE A 134 -8.23 -4.66 12.47
N ASP A 135 -8.61 -5.92 12.56
CA ASP A 135 -8.31 -6.83 13.65
C ASP A 135 -7.23 -7.81 13.17
N ALA A 136 -5.98 -7.53 13.54
CA ALA A 136 -4.88 -8.41 13.15
C ALA A 136 -4.93 -9.78 13.86
N ASN A 137 -5.84 -9.95 14.84
CA ASN A 137 -6.18 -11.22 15.50
C ASN A 137 -4.95 -12.04 15.94
N HIS A 138 -3.90 -11.35 16.37
CA HIS A 138 -2.60 -11.95 16.61
C HIS A 138 -2.27 -11.88 18.09
N HIS A 139 -2.34 -13.03 18.75
CA HIS A 139 -2.20 -13.09 20.20
C HIS A 139 -0.83 -13.62 20.67
N THR A 140 -0.01 -14.26 19.83
CA THR A 140 1.14 -15.03 20.35
C THR A 140 2.36 -15.24 19.45
N SER A 141 2.39 -14.83 18.17
CA SER A 141 3.56 -15.10 17.32
C SER A 141 4.61 -13.96 17.34
N PRO A 142 5.93 -14.26 17.36
CA PRO A 142 6.98 -13.25 17.32
C PRO A 142 7.18 -12.61 15.93
N THR A 143 6.46 -13.04 14.90
CA THR A 143 6.63 -12.54 13.53
C THR A 143 6.07 -11.13 13.34
N ALA A 144 6.80 -10.29 12.58
CA ALA A 144 6.39 -8.93 12.23
C ALA A 144 4.97 -8.91 11.64
N ALA A 145 4.13 -8.07 12.21
CA ALA A 145 2.74 -7.95 11.83
C ALA A 145 2.44 -6.54 11.31
N SER A 146 1.77 -6.48 10.17
CA SER A 146 1.29 -5.23 9.60
C SER A 146 -0.11 -5.46 9.08
N ALA A 147 -1.08 -4.80 9.69
CA ALA A 147 -2.48 -4.99 9.30
C ALA A 147 -2.74 -4.50 7.85
N VAL A 148 -1.92 -3.58 7.35
CA VAL A 148 -1.74 -3.27 5.92
C VAL A 148 -0.27 -3.40 5.55
N GLY A 149 0.02 -4.18 4.51
CA GLY A 149 1.37 -4.37 3.99
C GLY A 149 1.38 -4.63 2.48
N ASN A 150 2.50 -5.15 1.99
CA ASN A 150 2.65 -5.53 0.58
C ASN A 150 3.21 -6.95 0.46
N VAL A 151 2.84 -7.62 -0.64
CA VAL A 151 3.28 -8.99 -0.93
C VAL A 151 3.57 -9.13 -2.43
N MET A 152 4.62 -9.87 -2.76
CA MET A 152 4.89 -10.28 -4.15
C MET A 152 4.13 -11.57 -4.43
N SER A 153 3.51 -11.68 -5.61
CA SER A 153 2.96 -12.95 -6.08
C SER A 153 4.08 -14.01 -6.17
N GLY A 154 4.00 -15.06 -5.34
CA GLY A 154 4.89 -16.23 -5.41
C GLY A 154 6.20 -16.19 -4.61
N GLY A 155 6.42 -15.24 -3.69
CA GLY A 155 7.67 -15.16 -2.92
C GLY A 155 7.57 -14.50 -1.54
N GLY A 156 8.55 -14.81 -0.68
CA GLY A 156 8.68 -14.28 0.69
C GLY A 156 8.97 -12.78 0.79
N ILE A 157 9.03 -12.29 2.03
CA ILE A 157 9.20 -10.86 2.37
C ILE A 157 10.64 -10.43 2.10
N HIS A 158 10.97 -10.03 0.87
CA HIS A 158 12.26 -9.42 0.53
C HIS A 158 12.05 -8.11 -0.23
N SER A 159 12.72 -7.05 0.23
CA SER A 159 12.84 -5.68 -0.35
C SER A 159 11.69 -5.25 -1.24
N GLN A 160 10.56 -4.90 -0.63
CA GLN A 160 9.28 -4.74 -1.32
C GLN A 160 8.97 -3.28 -1.63
N ARG A 161 9.30 -2.84 -2.85
CA ARG A 161 9.11 -1.45 -3.29
C ARG A 161 7.83 -1.31 -4.11
N ILE A 162 6.99 -0.33 -3.76
CA ILE A 162 5.83 0.09 -4.55
C ILE A 162 5.88 1.60 -4.78
N ASN A 163 5.25 2.06 -5.85
CA ASN A 163 4.90 3.46 -6.01
C ASN A 163 3.48 3.64 -5.47
N ALA A 164 3.31 4.50 -4.46
CA ALA A 164 2.01 4.79 -3.87
C ALA A 164 1.67 6.27 -4.08
N THR A 165 0.49 6.56 -4.62
CA THR A 165 -0.01 7.93 -4.75
C THR A 165 -1.49 7.98 -4.42
N ARG A 166 -1.95 9.03 -3.72
CA ARG A 166 -3.36 9.22 -3.35
C ARG A 166 -3.99 7.98 -2.67
N ILE A 167 -3.29 7.48 -1.67
CA ILE A 167 -3.78 6.44 -0.76
C ILE A 167 -4.31 7.12 0.49
N THR A 168 -5.59 6.94 0.79
CA THR A 168 -6.26 7.56 1.94
C THR A 168 -6.80 6.49 2.86
N LEU A 169 -6.48 6.59 4.14
CA LEU A 169 -7.09 5.81 5.22
C LEU A 169 -7.82 6.80 6.14
N ARG A 170 -9.15 6.73 6.22
CA ARG A 170 -9.97 7.70 6.98
C ARG A 170 -10.83 7.02 8.03
N ARG A 171 -10.69 7.42 9.30
CA ARG A 171 -11.46 6.84 10.43
C ARG A 171 -11.32 5.32 10.50
N CYS A 172 -10.13 4.82 10.18
CA CYS A 172 -9.79 3.42 10.36
C CYS A 172 -9.26 3.19 11.78
N LYS A 173 -9.54 2.03 12.36
CA LYS A 173 -9.03 1.62 13.67
C LYS A 173 -8.23 0.33 13.53
N TRP A 174 -7.14 0.23 14.28
CA TRP A 174 -6.31 -0.98 14.38
C TRP A 174 -6.47 -1.59 15.76
N ILE A 175 -6.75 -2.88 15.85
CA ILE A 175 -6.83 -3.64 17.10
C ILE A 175 -6.07 -4.96 16.98
N ASN A 176 -5.60 -5.47 18.11
CA ASN A 176 -4.86 -6.74 18.21
C ASN A 176 -3.67 -6.83 17.25
N VAL A 177 -3.06 -5.68 16.92
CA VAL A 177 -1.79 -5.61 16.19
C VAL A 177 -0.68 -5.91 17.20
N PRO A 178 0.07 -7.00 17.04
CA PRO A 178 1.04 -7.43 18.04
C PRO A 178 2.23 -6.49 18.05
N TYR A 179 2.75 -6.26 19.25
CA TYR A 179 4.05 -5.67 19.47
C TYR A 179 5.05 -6.82 19.58
N GLY A 180 5.89 -7.03 18.58
CA GLY A 180 7.00 -7.97 18.73
C GLY A 180 8.29 -7.24 19.13
N THR A 181 9.28 -8.01 19.53
CA THR A 181 10.57 -7.53 20.04
C THR A 181 11.64 -7.36 18.95
N THR A 182 11.34 -7.77 17.71
CA THR A 182 12.33 -7.95 16.64
C THR A 182 11.67 -7.73 15.27
N GLY A 183 11.62 -6.47 14.80
CA GLY A 183 11.15 -6.13 13.46
C GLY A 183 10.55 -4.72 13.34
N SER A 184 10.39 -4.22 12.11
CA SER A 184 9.65 -3.00 11.83
C SER A 184 8.15 -3.29 11.95
N TYR A 185 7.53 -2.90 13.06
CA TYR A 185 6.08 -2.97 13.25
C TYR A 185 5.44 -1.69 12.77
N SER A 186 4.37 -1.81 11.98
CA SER A 186 3.55 -0.66 11.65
C SER A 186 2.14 -1.11 11.35
N CYS A 187 1.16 -0.32 11.80
CA CYS A 187 -0.22 -0.42 11.33
C CYS A 187 -0.31 -0.24 9.80
N PHE A 188 0.70 0.42 9.23
CA PHE A 188 0.87 0.66 7.81
C PHE A 188 2.34 0.53 7.43
N ALA A 189 2.71 -0.61 6.84
CA ALA A 189 4.08 -0.89 6.41
C ALA A 189 4.23 -0.64 4.91
N LEU A 190 4.52 0.60 4.51
CA LEU A 190 5.12 0.88 3.21
C LEU A 190 6.59 1.17 3.42
N GLN A 191 7.46 0.16 3.28
CA GLN A 191 8.90 0.39 3.39
C GLN A 191 9.41 1.13 2.15
N SER A 192 9.60 2.44 2.28
CA SER A 192 10.48 3.21 1.40
C SER A 192 11.90 3.12 1.94
N LEU A 193 12.81 2.52 1.19
CA LEU A 193 14.25 2.66 1.42
C LEU A 193 14.80 3.63 0.37
N HIS A 194 15.06 4.86 0.79
CA HIS A 194 16.12 5.77 0.31
C HIS A 194 16.57 6.56 1.56
N ALA A 195 17.83 6.75 1.91
CA ALA A 195 19.09 6.83 1.16
C ALA A 195 20.25 6.18 1.98
N PRO A 196 21.53 6.11 1.53
CA PRO A 196 22.31 7.18 0.88
C PRO A 196 22.36 7.11 -0.65
#